data_AF-A0A832CAM8-F1
#
_entry.id   AF-A0A832CAM8-F1
#
_cell.length_a   1.000
_cell.length_b   1.000
_cell.length_c   1.000
_cell.angle_alpha   90.00
_cell.angle_beta   90.00
_cell.angle_gamma   90.00
#
_symmetry.space_group_name_H-M   'P 1'
#
loop_
_entity.id
_entity.type
_entity.pdbx_description
1 polymer ?
#
loop_
_entity_poly.entity_id
_entity_poly.type
_entity_poly.pdbx_seq_one_letter_code
_entity_poly.pdbx_strand_id
1 'polypeptide(L)'
;MDVLEELKSFRERDIPYSRVLSSMCTIPHELAVKAHQLFIGTNLGDPGIFPGTVELERRLISMLGELLHRKDCVGYICSGGTEANIQGIRAARNVKRRKDPNIVIPKTAHFSFEKICDILCVEVRRANVDEDY
;
A
#
# COMPACT_ATOMS: atom_id res chain seq x y z
N MET A 1 36.59 2.97 -10.07
CA MET A 1 35.44 3.81 -9.69
C MET A 1 34.87 3.21 -8.43
N ASP A 2 34.62 4.01 -7.38
CA ASP A 2 33.93 3.54 -6.18
C ASP A 2 32.46 3.23 -6.54
N VAL A 3 31.90 2.13 -6.02
CA VAL A 3 30.51 1.71 -6.28
C VAL A 3 29.54 2.83 -5.92
N LEU A 4 29.83 3.56 -4.84
CA LEU A 4 28.97 4.69 -4.44
C LEU A 4 28.96 5.81 -5.49
N GLU A 5 30.10 6.07 -6.13
CA GLU A 5 30.21 7.10 -7.17
C GLU A 5 29.49 6.68 -8.45
N GLU A 6 29.57 5.40 -8.80
CA GLU A 6 28.76 4.83 -9.87
C GLU A 6 27.27 5.02 -9.59
N LEU A 7 26.77 4.64 -8.41
CA LEU A 7 25.35 4.79 -8.03
C LEU A 7 24.87 6.25 -8.07
N LYS A 8 25.69 7.20 -7.63
CA LYS A 8 25.37 8.63 -7.75
C LYS A 8 25.18 9.05 -9.21
N SER A 9 26.04 8.60 -10.12
CA SER A 9 25.93 8.95 -11.55
C SER A 9 24.62 8.45 -12.18
N PHE A 10 24.04 7.33 -11.69
CA PHE A 10 22.70 6.91 -12.07
C PHE A 10 21.64 7.84 -11.48
N ARG A 11 21.73 8.15 -10.19
CA ARG A 11 20.78 9.03 -9.48
C ARG A 11 20.71 10.44 -10.06
N GLU A 12 21.82 11.00 -10.52
CA GLU A 12 21.88 12.32 -11.15
C GLU A 12 21.08 12.43 -12.45
N ARG A 13 20.79 11.30 -13.10
CA ARG A 13 19.94 11.26 -14.30
C ARG A 13 18.44 11.25 -14.00
N ASP A 14 18.05 11.01 -12.74
CA ASP A 14 16.64 11.02 -12.35
C ASP A 14 16.06 12.45 -12.38
N ILE A 15 14.78 12.55 -12.72
CA ILE A 15 14.05 13.83 -12.66
C ILE A 15 13.88 14.22 -11.19
N PRO A 16 14.35 15.41 -10.75
CA PRO A 16 14.17 15.83 -9.37
C PRO A 16 12.69 16.10 -9.08
N TYR A 17 12.24 15.80 -7.85
CA TYR A 17 10.83 16.00 -7.45
C TYR A 17 10.33 17.44 -7.63
N SER A 18 11.22 18.44 -7.62
CA SER A 18 10.89 19.84 -7.95
C SER A 18 10.33 20.05 -9.37
N ARG A 19 10.47 19.05 -10.25
CA ARG A 19 9.98 19.05 -11.64
C ARG A 19 8.93 17.97 -11.91
N VAL A 20 8.54 17.17 -10.92
CA VAL A 20 7.57 16.07 -11.07
C VAL A 20 6.17 16.60 -10.76
N LEU A 21 5.25 16.49 -11.72
CA LEU A 21 3.87 16.95 -11.59
C LEU A 21 2.82 15.81 -11.56
N SER A 22 3.24 14.57 -11.84
CA SER A 22 2.34 13.44 -12.07
C SER A 22 2.50 12.27 -11.10
N SER A 23 3.44 12.36 -10.15
CA SER A 23 3.66 11.31 -9.15
C SER A 23 2.75 11.52 -7.95
N MET A 24 2.19 10.44 -7.42
CA MET A 24 1.52 10.42 -6.11
C MET A 24 2.49 10.25 -4.94
N CYS A 25 3.81 10.19 -5.21
CA CYS A 25 4.86 10.12 -4.21
C CYS A 25 5.66 11.43 -4.17
N THR A 26 6.34 11.67 -3.04
CA THR A 26 7.18 12.85 -2.83
C THR A 26 8.42 12.52 -1.98
N ILE A 27 9.27 13.52 -1.73
CA ILE A 27 10.40 13.42 -0.81
C ILE A 27 9.86 13.12 0.60
N PRO A 28 10.31 12.04 1.27
CA PRO A 28 9.85 11.71 2.61
C PRO A 28 10.31 12.75 3.63
N HIS A 29 9.52 12.92 4.69
CA HIS A 29 9.91 13.74 5.84
C HIS A 29 11.24 13.22 6.44
N GLU A 30 12.15 14.11 6.85
CA GLU A 30 13.49 13.73 7.32
C GLU A 30 13.47 12.73 8.48
N LEU A 31 12.52 12.88 9.41
CA LEU A 31 12.32 11.93 10.51
C LEU A 31 11.97 10.53 10.00
N ALA A 32 11.20 10.40 8.92
CA ALA A 32 10.85 9.11 8.34
C ALA A 32 12.08 8.42 7.74
N VAL A 33 12.99 9.18 7.13
CA VAL A 33 14.27 8.65 6.62
C VAL A 33 15.13 8.09 7.76
N LYS A 34 15.27 8.87 8.85
CA LYS A 34 16.01 8.43 10.04
C LYS A 34 15.38 7.18 10.68
N ALA A 35 14.05 7.16 10.79
CA ALA A 35 13.32 5.99 11.29
C ALA A 35 13.57 4.76 10.39
N HIS A 36 13.45 4.90 9.07
CA HIS A 36 13.72 3.79 8.15
C HIS A 36 15.13 3.23 8.31
N GLN A 37 16.15 4.09 8.46
CA GLN A 37 17.53 3.67 8.72
C GLN A 37 17.67 2.90 10.04
N LEU A 38 16.98 3.32 11.11
CA LEU A 38 16.99 2.61 12.39
C LEU A 38 16.37 1.21 12.30
N PHE A 39 15.32 1.05 11.48
CA PHE A 39 14.56 -0.20 11.36
C PHE A 39 14.89 -1.03 10.11
N ILE A 40 15.95 -0.68 9.36
CA ILE A 40 16.31 -1.29 8.08
C ILE A 40 16.57 -2.80 8.17
N GLY A 41 17.01 -3.28 9.33
CA GLY A 41 17.29 -4.69 9.61
C GLY A 41 16.14 -5.45 10.29
N THR A 42 14.94 -4.88 10.35
CA THR A 42 13.78 -5.52 11.00
C THR A 42 12.89 -6.25 10.00
N ASN A 43 12.23 -7.33 10.46
CA ASN A 43 11.33 -8.13 9.63
C ASN A 43 10.01 -8.43 10.37
N LEU A 44 8.91 -7.84 9.94
CA LEU A 44 7.58 -8.13 10.53
C LEU A 44 7.06 -9.54 10.20
N GLY A 45 7.72 -10.27 9.29
CA GLY A 45 7.48 -11.71 9.10
C GLY A 45 7.92 -12.57 10.29
N ASP A 46 8.81 -12.06 11.15
CA ASP A 46 9.33 -12.75 12.35
C ASP A 46 8.97 -11.98 13.64
N PRO A 47 7.68 -11.89 14.00
CA PRO A 47 7.21 -11.02 15.09
C PRO A 47 7.79 -11.36 16.46
N GLY A 48 8.27 -12.60 16.67
CA GLY A 48 8.93 -13.00 17.91
C GLY A 48 10.33 -12.42 18.09
N ILE A 49 11.01 -12.08 16.99
CA ILE A 49 12.36 -11.48 17.01
C ILE A 49 12.27 -9.95 17.10
N PHE A 50 11.24 -9.36 16.48
CA PHE A 50 11.09 -7.90 16.37
C PHE A 50 9.82 -7.36 17.08
N PRO A 51 9.66 -7.60 18.41
CA PRO A 51 8.43 -7.25 19.12
C PRO A 51 8.15 -5.74 19.16
N GLY A 52 9.19 -4.90 19.18
CA GLY A 52 9.03 -3.44 19.13
C GLY A 52 8.45 -2.95 17.80
N THR A 53 8.87 -3.54 16.67
CA THR A 53 8.30 -3.21 15.35
C THR A 53 6.84 -3.62 15.25
N VAL A 54 6.46 -4.76 15.85
CA VAL A 54 5.07 -5.22 15.93
C VAL A 54 4.22 -4.25 16.75
N GLU A 55 4.73 -3.75 17.87
CA GLU A 55 4.03 -2.75 18.69
C GLU A 55 3.82 -1.44 17.91
N LEU A 56 4.84 -0.99 17.18
CA LEU A 56 4.73 0.19 16.31
C LEU A 56 3.66 0.00 15.22
N GLU A 57 3.60 -1.17 14.59
CA GLU A 57 2.57 -1.49 13.60
C GLU A 57 1.15 -1.38 14.21
N ARG A 58 0.91 -2.00 15.37
CA ARG A 58 -0.39 -1.95 16.06
C ARG A 58 -0.79 -0.53 16.44
N ARG A 59 0.18 0.27 16.90
CA ARG A 59 -0.05 1.67 17.25
C ARG A 59 -0.40 2.50 16.01
N LEU A 60 0.29 2.28 14.89
CA LEU A 60 -0.03 2.96 13.64
C LEU A 60 -1.42 2.58 13.11
N ILE A 61 -1.80 1.30 13.17
CA ILE A 61 -3.16 0.85 12.83
C ILE A 61 -4.20 1.56 13.70
N SER A 62 -3.95 1.68 15.01
CA SER A 62 -4.86 2.38 15.92
C SER A 62 -5.02 3.86 15.56
N MET A 63 -3.92 4.54 15.20
CA MET A 63 -3.93 5.94 14.73
C MET A 63 -4.71 6.10 13.42
N LEU A 64 -4.51 5.20 12.46
CA LEU A 64 -5.27 5.18 11.21
C LEU A 64 -6.77 4.92 11.45
N GLY A 65 -7.08 4.05 12.40
CA GLY A 65 -8.45 3.81 12.86
C GLY A 65 -9.09 5.07 13.42
N GLU A 66 -8.40 5.77 14.31
CA GLU A 66 -8.89 7.04 14.87
C GLU A 66 -9.14 8.09 13.76
N LEU A 67 -8.17 8.25 12.84
CA LEU A 67 -8.29 9.15 11.69
C LEU A 67 -9.50 8.83 10.80
N LEU A 68 -9.79 7.53 10.61
CA LEU A 68 -10.91 7.04 9.79
C LEU A 68 -12.19 6.79 10.61
N HIS A 69 -12.27 7.31 11.83
CA HIS A 69 -13.42 7.17 12.73
C HIS A 69 -13.84 5.72 13.04
N ARG A 70 -12.86 4.80 13.09
CA ARG A 70 -13.02 3.38 13.43
C ARG A 70 -11.99 2.94 14.47
N LYS A 71 -12.32 3.10 15.75
CA LYS A 71 -11.40 2.83 16.87
C LYS A 71 -11.07 1.35 17.09
N ASP A 72 -11.93 0.44 16.63
CA ASP A 72 -11.78 -1.02 16.70
C ASP A 72 -11.28 -1.59 15.36
N CYS A 73 -10.52 -0.81 14.58
CA CYS A 73 -9.97 -1.30 13.34
C CYS A 73 -8.92 -2.40 13.59
N VAL A 74 -8.91 -3.39 12.70
CA VAL A 74 -7.89 -4.43 12.65
C VAL A 74 -7.26 -4.43 11.26
N GLY A 75 -5.97 -4.69 11.20
CA GLY A 75 -5.22 -4.65 9.96
C GLY A 75 -3.73 -4.81 10.19
N TYR A 76 -2.97 -4.53 9.14
CA TYR A 76 -1.51 -4.55 9.14
C TYR A 76 -1.02 -3.49 8.14
N ILE A 77 0.25 -3.11 8.24
CA ILE A 77 0.85 -2.11 7.36
C ILE A 77 1.44 -2.84 6.14
N CYS A 78 0.69 -2.78 5.04
CA CYS A 78 1.08 -3.41 3.78
C CYS A 78 2.17 -2.62 3.03
N SER A 79 2.74 -3.23 1.99
CA SER A 79 3.72 -2.59 1.09
C SER A 79 3.15 -1.41 0.29
N GLY A 80 1.83 -1.32 0.12
CA GLY A 80 1.17 -0.20 -0.55
C GLY A 80 -0.28 -0.50 -0.94
N GLY A 81 -0.94 0.48 -1.58
CA GLY A 81 -2.37 0.42 -1.87
C GLY A 81 -2.82 -0.77 -2.75
N THR A 82 -1.95 -1.29 -3.62
CA THR A 82 -2.26 -2.48 -4.41
C THR A 82 -2.43 -3.72 -3.52
N GLU A 83 -1.52 -3.95 -2.58
CA GLU A 83 -1.62 -5.07 -1.63
C GLU A 83 -2.84 -4.90 -0.73
N ALA A 84 -3.07 -3.68 -0.22
CA ALA A 84 -4.26 -3.37 0.59
C ALA A 84 -5.57 -3.72 -0.14
N ASN A 85 -5.71 -3.31 -1.41
CA ASN A 85 -6.88 -3.64 -2.22
C ASN A 85 -7.03 -5.14 -2.44
N ILE A 86 -5.93 -5.86 -2.74
CA ILE A 86 -5.95 -7.31 -2.92
C ILE A 86 -6.45 -7.98 -1.64
N GLN A 87 -5.94 -7.60 -0.48
CA GLN A 87 -6.37 -8.19 0.79
C GLN A 87 -7.81 -7.86 1.16
N GLY A 88 -8.25 -6.63 0.90
CA GLY A 88 -9.64 -6.22 1.13
C GLY A 88 -10.61 -7.11 0.35
N ILE A 89 -10.35 -7.31 -0.94
CA ILE A 89 -11.19 -8.17 -1.78
C ILE A 89 -11.04 -9.65 -1.42
N ARG A 90 -9.82 -10.12 -1.15
CA ARG A 90 -9.57 -11.50 -0.71
C ARG A 90 -10.32 -11.82 0.58
N ALA A 91 -10.31 -10.93 1.56
CA ALA A 91 -11.05 -11.08 2.81
C ALA A 91 -12.56 -11.16 2.54
N ALA A 92 -13.11 -10.22 1.77
CA ALA A 92 -14.54 -10.22 1.42
C ALA A 92 -14.97 -11.50 0.68
N ARG A 93 -14.18 -11.93 -0.33
CA ARG A 93 -14.40 -13.18 -1.08
C ARG A 93 -14.43 -14.39 -0.15
N ASN A 94 -13.43 -14.51 0.73
CA ASN A 94 -13.28 -15.65 1.63
C ASN A 94 -14.37 -15.72 2.71
N VAL A 95 -14.91 -14.56 3.12
CA VAL A 95 -16.07 -14.48 4.03
C VAL A 95 -17.36 -14.87 3.30
N LYS A 96 -17.58 -14.39 2.07
CA LYS A 96 -18.82 -14.64 1.33
C LYS A 96 -18.93 -16.03 0.71
N ARG A 97 -17.81 -16.67 0.36
CA ARG A 97 -17.72 -18.05 -0.17
C ARG A 97 -18.72 -18.36 -1.31
N ARG A 98 -18.92 -17.41 -2.21
CA ARG A 98 -19.76 -17.59 -3.40
C ARG A 98 -19.00 -18.42 -4.44
N LYS A 99 -19.73 -19.25 -5.20
CA LYS A 99 -19.16 -20.06 -6.29
C LYS A 99 -18.54 -19.18 -7.38
N ASP A 100 -19.29 -18.17 -7.81
CA ASP A 100 -18.90 -17.22 -8.86
C ASP A 100 -18.96 -15.80 -8.29
N PRO A 101 -17.94 -15.37 -7.50
CA PRO A 101 -17.94 -14.07 -6.85
C PRO A 101 -17.74 -12.94 -7.88
N ASN A 102 -18.43 -11.81 -7.66
CA ASN A 102 -18.18 -10.57 -8.40
C ASN A 102 -18.03 -9.38 -7.44
N ILE A 103 -17.38 -8.32 -7.92
CA ILE A 103 -17.30 -7.00 -7.29
C ILE A 103 -17.78 -5.93 -8.27
N VAL A 104 -18.35 -4.85 -7.73
CA VAL A 104 -18.75 -3.66 -8.49
C VAL A 104 -17.81 -2.51 -8.14
N ILE A 105 -17.16 -1.93 -9.13
CA ILE A 105 -16.23 -0.80 -8.98
C ILE A 105 -16.55 0.28 -10.03
N PRO A 106 -16.24 1.58 -9.79
CA PRO A 106 -16.38 2.58 -10.84
C PRO A 106 -15.35 2.35 -11.97
N LYS A 107 -15.65 2.82 -13.19
CA LYS A 107 -14.73 2.80 -14.34
C LYS A 107 -13.37 3.46 -14.07
N THR A 108 -13.30 4.30 -13.06
CA THR A 108 -12.14 5.13 -12.67
C THR A 108 -11.31 4.49 -11.57
N ALA A 109 -11.71 3.30 -11.11
CA ALA A 109 -11.00 2.59 -10.06
C ALA A 109 -9.56 2.27 -10.48
N HIS A 110 -8.69 2.23 -9.47
CA HIS A 110 -7.27 1.95 -9.65
C HIS A 110 -7.01 0.61 -10.35
N PHE A 111 -6.00 0.57 -11.23
CA PHE A 111 -5.67 -0.61 -12.05
C PHE A 111 -5.41 -1.90 -11.24
N SER A 112 -5.13 -1.81 -9.95
CA SER A 112 -5.00 -2.97 -9.06
C SER A 112 -6.22 -3.90 -9.11
N PHE A 113 -7.42 -3.39 -9.44
CA PHE A 113 -8.61 -4.22 -9.57
C PHE A 113 -8.57 -5.19 -10.77
N GLU A 114 -7.82 -4.87 -11.82
CA GLU A 114 -7.55 -5.84 -12.90
C GLU A 114 -6.72 -7.01 -12.39
N LYS A 115 -5.66 -6.72 -11.61
CA LYS A 115 -4.82 -7.76 -10.98
C LYS A 115 -5.64 -8.61 -10.01
N ILE A 116 -6.55 -7.99 -9.27
CA ILE A 116 -7.44 -8.68 -8.33
C ILE A 116 -8.36 -9.65 -9.06
N CYS A 117 -8.94 -9.25 -10.19
CA CYS A 117 -9.79 -10.10 -11.02
C CYS A 117 -9.09 -11.42 -11.37
N ASP A 118 -7.87 -11.30 -11.88
CA ASP A 118 -7.04 -12.42 -12.34
C ASP A 118 -6.57 -13.30 -11.18
N ILE A 119 -5.89 -12.70 -10.19
CA ILE A 119 -5.26 -13.46 -9.09
C ILE A 119 -6.29 -14.10 -8.16
N LEU A 120 -7.44 -13.45 -7.94
CA LEU A 120 -8.46 -13.92 -7.01
C LEU A 120 -9.64 -14.64 -7.68
N CYS A 121 -9.66 -14.73 -9.01
CA CYS A 121 -10.77 -15.29 -9.78
C CYS A 121 -12.13 -14.69 -9.38
N VAL A 122 -12.20 -13.35 -9.33
CA VAL A 122 -13.42 -12.59 -9.00
C VAL A 122 -13.82 -11.76 -10.21
N GLU A 123 -15.07 -11.88 -10.66
CA GLU A 123 -15.58 -11.08 -11.77
C GLU A 123 -15.63 -9.58 -11.39
N VAL A 124 -15.12 -8.71 -12.25
CA VAL A 124 -15.14 -7.26 -12.04
C VAL A 124 -16.20 -6.60 -12.94
N ARG A 125 -17.23 -6.03 -12.30
CA ARG A 125 -18.30 -5.27 -12.97
C ARG A 125 -18.05 -3.77 -12.80
N ARG A 126 -18.02 -3.04 -13.91
CA ARG A 126 -17.72 -1.60 -13.90
C ARG A 126 -18.97 -0.76 -13.98
N ALA A 127 -19.18 0.08 -12.98
CA ALA A 127 -20.20 1.12 -12.98
C ALA A 127 -19.74 2.35 -13.78
N ASN A 128 -20.66 2.98 -14.50
CA ASN A 128 -20.43 4.27 -15.12
C ASN A 128 -20.22 5.36 -14.06
N VAL A 129 -19.55 6.44 -14.46
CA VAL A 129 -19.50 7.69 -13.70
C VAL A 129 -20.62 8.62 -14.16
N ASP A 130 -20.97 9.58 -13.33
CA ASP A 130 -21.92 10.64 -13.65
C ASP A 130 -21.24 11.77 -14.46
N GLU A 131 -21.98 12.86 -14.66
CA GLU A 131 -21.55 14.00 -15.48
C GLU A 131 -20.53 14.90 -14.78
N ASP A 132 -20.33 14.74 -13.47
CA ASP A 132 -19.41 15.55 -12.65
C ASP A 132 -17.97 14.98 -12.64
N TYR A 133 -17.73 13.89 -13.35
CA TYR A 133 -16.41 13.26 -13.53
C TYR A 133 -15.71 13.74 -14.81
#